data_AF-A3IM96-F1
#
_entry.id   AF-A3IM96-F1
#
_cell.length_a   1.000
_cell.length_b   1.000
_cell.length_c   1.000
_cell.angle_alpha   90.00
_cell.angle_beta   90.00
_cell.angle_gamma   90.00
#
_symmetry.space_group_name_H-M   'P 1'
#
loop_
_entity.id
_entity.type
_entity.pdbx_description
1 polymer ?
#
loop_
_entity_poly.entity_id
_entity_poly.type
_entity_poly.pdbx_seq_one_letter_code
_entity_poly.pdbx_strand_id
1 'polypeptide(L)' 'MLIMLELNNLNLHIQYITNDLGETTAVILPITEFEELLEDLEDLKTITDRKDEETISHEAVIVELKEDSIL' A
#
# COMPACT_ATOMS: atom_id res chain seq x y z
N MET A 1 9.83 0.73 -10.07
CA MET A 1 9.37 -0.52 -10.71
C MET A 1 8.62 -1.40 -9.72
N LEU A 2 9.06 -1.51 -8.45
CA LEU A 2 8.35 -2.24 -7.39
C LEU A 2 6.91 -1.73 -7.15
N ILE A 3 6.74 -0.42 -7.00
CA ILE A 3 5.43 0.25 -6.76
C ILE A 3 4.40 0.03 -7.89
N MET A 4 4.84 -0.17 -9.13
CA MET A 4 3.96 -0.35 -10.29
C MET A 4 3.45 -1.80 -10.43
N LEU A 5 4.04 -2.76 -9.72
CA LEU A 5 3.59 -4.16 -9.74
C LEU A 5 2.44 -4.43 -8.77
N GLU A 6 2.37 -3.75 -7.63
CA GLU A 6 1.32 -3.97 -6.62
C GLU A 6 -0.05 -3.47 -7.10
N LEU A 7 -0.11 -2.26 -7.67
CA LEU A 7 -1.39 -1.67 -8.10
C LEU A 7 -2.07 -2.40 -9.26
N ASN A 8 -1.32 -3.13 -10.11
CA ASN A 8 -1.89 -3.87 -11.24
C ASN A 8 -2.57 -5.18 -10.85
N ASN A 9 -2.46 -5.62 -9.59
CA ASN A 9 -3.11 -6.83 -9.08
C ASN A 9 -4.41 -6.56 -8.31
N LEU A 10 -4.86 -5.30 -8.25
CA LEU A 10 -6.11 -4.90 -7.63
C LEU A 10 -7.29 -5.44 -8.45
N ASN A 11 -7.77 -6.62 -8.10
CA ASN A 11 -8.97 -7.23 -8.68
C ASN A 11 -10.23 -6.63 -8.04
N LEU A 12 -10.51 -5.36 -8.38
CA LEU A 12 -11.59 -4.57 -7.79
C LEU A 12 -12.90 -4.74 -8.58
N HIS A 13 -13.98 -4.98 -7.86
CA HIS A 13 -15.34 -5.11 -8.40
C HIS A 13 -16.07 -3.77 -8.38
N ILE A 14 -15.59 -2.84 -9.20
CA ILE A 14 -16.08 -1.47 -9.27
C ILE A 14 -17.40 -1.38 -10.03
N GLN A 15 -18.38 -0.67 -9.46
CA GLN A 15 -19.54 -0.16 -10.20
C GLN A 15 -19.39 1.35 -10.42
N TYR A 16 -19.73 1.83 -11.61
CA TYR A 16 -19.59 3.24 -11.97
C TYR A 16 -20.91 3.99 -11.87
N ILE A 17 -20.89 5.19 -11.30
CA ILE A 17 -22.02 6.13 -11.26
C ILE A 17 -21.73 7.22 -12.30
N THR A 18 -22.69 7.47 -13.19
CA THR A 18 -22.60 8.48 -14.24
C THR A 18 -23.64 9.58 -14.05
N ASN A 19 -23.32 10.80 -14.51
CA ASN A 19 -24.26 11.91 -14.57
C ASN A 19 -25.12 11.86 -15.85
N ASP A 20 -26.01 12.84 -16.03
CA ASP A 20 -26.92 12.93 -17.19
C ASP A 20 -26.19 13.13 -18.53
N LEU A 21 -24.92 13.55 -18.51
CA LEU A 21 -24.05 13.68 -19.69
C LEU A 21 -23.32 12.37 -20.01
N GLY A 22 -23.49 11.33 -19.19
CA GLY A 22 -22.79 10.05 -19.31
C GLY A 22 -21.36 10.06 -18.76
N GLU A 23 -20.96 11.11 -18.04
CA GLU A 23 -19.63 11.22 -17.45
C GLU A 23 -19.60 10.46 -16.11
N THR A 24 -18.58 9.64 -15.89
CA THR A 24 -18.36 8.95 -14.60
C THR A 24 -18.01 9.96 -13.51
N THR A 25 -18.85 10.06 -12.48
CA THR A 25 -18.66 10.99 -11.37
C THR A 25 -18.26 10.33 -10.07
N ALA A 26 -18.56 9.04 -9.91
CA ALA A 26 -18.25 8.28 -8.71
C ALA A 26 -18.18 6.78 -8.99
N VAL A 27 -17.70 6.03 -8.00
CA VAL A 27 -17.66 4.57 -8.00
C VAL A 27 -18.26 4.01 -6.71
N ILE A 28 -18.83 2.81 -6.81
CA ILE A 28 -19.20 1.98 -5.66
C ILE A 28 -18.26 0.77 -5.66
N LEU A 29 -17.69 0.49 -4.50
CA LEU A 29 -16.78 -0.62 -4.28
C LEU A 29 -17.29 -1.43 -3.06
N PRO A 30 -17.19 -2.77 -3.07
CA PRO A 30 -17.41 -3.58 -1.87
C PRO A 30 -16.55 -3.06 -0.72
N ILE A 31 -17.11 -3.04 0.50
CA ILE A 31 -16.43 -2.40 1.64
C ILE A 31 -15.06 -3.03 1.93
N THR A 32 -14.96 -4.35 1.82
CA THR A 32 -13.69 -5.08 2.02
C THR A 32 -12.61 -4.66 1.03
N GLU A 33 -12.97 -4.51 -0.25
CA GLU A 33 -12.03 -4.06 -1.28
C GLU A 33 -11.62 -2.60 -1.11
N PHE A 34 -12.50 -1.76 -0.55
CA PHE A 34 -12.15 -0.38 -0.19
C PHE A 34 -11.15 -0.35 0.97
N GLU A 35 -11.36 -1.19 1.99
CA GLU A 35 -10.45 -1.31 3.13
C GLU A 35 -9.08 -1.83 2.71
N GLU A 36 -9.03 -2.87 1.86
CA GLU A 36 -7.78 -3.39 1.26
C GLU A 36 -7.07 -2.30 0.43
N LEU A 37 -7.80 -1.53 -0.38
CA LEU A 37 -7.21 -0.42 -1.13
C LEU A 37 -6.63 0.67 -0.23
N LEU A 38 -7.25 0.92 0.94
CA LEU A 38 -6.69 1.87 1.91
C LEU A 38 -5.41 1.33 2.56
N GLU A 39 -5.36 0.03 2.88
CA GLU A 39 -4.15 -0.62 3.39
C GLU A 39 -2.99 -0.52 2.39
N ASP A 40 -3.23 -0.85 1.12
CA ASP A 40 -2.22 -0.72 0.06
C ASP A 40 -1.66 0.70 -0.05
N LEU A 41 -2.53 1.72 0.10
CA LEU A 41 -2.10 3.13 0.10
C LEU A 41 -1.25 3.49 1.32
N GLU A 42 -1.54 2.91 2.49
CA GLU A 42 -0.74 3.08 3.71
C GLU A 42 0.66 2.44 3.56
N ASP A 43 0.75 1.26 2.94
CA ASP A 43 2.03 0.63 2.62
C ASP A 43 2.88 1.48 1.67
N LEU A 44 2.26 2.05 0.63
CA LEU A 44 2.94 2.97 -0.30
C LEU A 44 3.46 4.24 0.39
N LYS A 45 2.71 4.74 1.38
CA LYS A 45 3.17 5.86 2.20
C LYS A 45 4.39 5.45 3.03
N THR A 46 4.36 4.27 3.66
CA THR A 46 5.48 3.75 4.45
C THR A 46 6.76 3.65 3.61
N ILE A 47 6.66 3.18 2.36
CA ILE A 47 7.80 3.14 1.43
C ILE A 47 8.36 4.55 1.18
N THR A 48 7.48 5.55 1.03
CA THR A 48 7.89 6.95 0.79
C THR A 48 8.57 7.54 2.02
N ASP A 49 8.00 7.33 3.20
CA ASP A 49 8.52 7.84 4.47
C ASP A 49 9.90 7.25 4.78
N ARG A 50 10.15 6.00 4.38
CA ARG A 50 11.41 5.28 4.62
C ARG A 50 12.43 5.37 3.47
N LYS A 51 12.08 6.04 2.36
CA LYS A 51 12.90 6.05 1.14
C LYS A 51 14.31 6.63 1.36
N ASP A 52 14.41 7.64 2.21
CA ASP A 52 15.66 8.36 2.50
C ASP A 52 16.21 8.02 3.91
N GLU A 53 15.66 6.99 4.56
CA GLU A 53 16.14 6.49 5.85
C GLU A 53 17.56 5.91 5.70
N GLU A 54 18.45 6.20 6.66
CA GLU A 54 19.78 5.58 6.66
C GLU A 54 19.65 4.07 6.79
N THR A 55 20.40 3.34 5.97
CA THR A 55 20.41 1.88 6.02
C THR A 55 21.53 1.40 6.92
N ILE A 56 21.26 0.32 7.66
CA ILE A 56 22.25 -0.41 8.45
C ILE A 56 22.52 -1.77 7.80
N SER A 57 23.68 -2.37 8.10
CA SER A 57 24.00 -3.70 7.59
C SER A 57 23.12 -4.76 8.27
N HIS A 58 22.92 -5.89 7.60
CA HIS A 58 22.14 -6.99 8.18
C HIS A 58 22.76 -7.49 9.50
N GLU A 59 24.09 -7.51 9.60
CA GLU A 59 24.80 -7.89 10.83
C GLU A 59 24.47 -6.94 11.99
N ALA A 60 24.39 -5.62 11.73
CA ALA A 60 24.01 -4.63 12.73
C ALA A 60 22.57 -4.88 13.24
N VAL A 61 21.63 -5.16 12.33
CA VAL A 61 20.24 -5.53 12.68
C VAL A 61 20.23 -6.77 13.60
N ILE A 62 20.98 -7.82 13.27
CA ILE A 62 21.01 -9.06 14.06
C ILE A 62 21.60 -8.85 15.46
N VAL A 63 22.57 -7.94 15.60
CA VAL A 63 23.13 -7.57 16.91
C VAL A 63 22.06 -6.86 17.74
N GLU A 64 21.42 -5.82 17.20
CA GLU A 64 20.37 -5.06 17.89
C GLU A 64 19.21 -5.97 18.36
N LEU A 65 18.72 -6.86 17.49
CA LEU A 65 17.62 -7.76 17.84
C LEU A 65 17.96 -8.75 18.97
N LYS A 66 19.23 -9.20 19.06
CA LYS A 66 19.71 -10.05 20.15
C LYS A 66 19.86 -9.27 21.45
N GLU A 67 20.33 -8.03 21.39
CA GLU A 67 20.42 -7.15 22.56
C GLU A 67 19.04 -6.85 23.14
N ASP A 68 18.04 -6.66 22.26
CA ASP A 68 16.63 -6.46 22.64
C ASP A 68 15.93 -7.76 23.09
N SER A 69 16.60 -8.91 23.04
CA SER A 69 16.06 -10.23 23.43
C SER A 69 14.79 -10.66 22.66
N ILE A 70 14.63 -10.15 21.43
CA ILE A 70 13.52 -10.48 20.53
C ILE A 70 13.93 -11.45 19.40
N LEU A 71 15.18 -11.92 19.45
CA LEU A 71 15.77 -12.90 18.53
C LEU A 71 16.48 -14.04 19.27
#